data_AF-A0A543FUW3-F1
#
_entry.id   AF-A0A543FUW3-F1
#
_cell.length_a   1.000
_cell.length_b   1.000
_cell.length_c   1.000
_cell.angle_alpha   90.00
_cell.angle_beta   90.00
_cell.angle_gamma   90.00
#
_symmetry.space_group_name_H-M   'P 1'
#
loop_
_entity.id
_entity.type
_entity.pdbx_description
1 polymer ?
#
loop_
_entity_poly.entity_id
_entity_poly.type
_entity_poly.pdbx_seq_one_letter_code
_entity_poly.pdbx_strand_id
1 'polypeptide(L)'
;MDGVIERRSGNLHPTSGYHHVTIANPGRLAFLAGQMPMDETGTQVVGVDDLDRQVDVTVEHTQKALAIAGARPEDVVRSVVYVVGDQAAAARAWHRFAESSIGAAFTSASTLLGVAALGFPDQLVELELTAALPPVA
;
A
#
# COMPACT_ATOMS: atom_id res chain seq x y z
N MET A 1 -2.64 17.12 19.38
CA MET A 1 -3.86 16.30 19.59
C MET A 1 -4.00 15.46 18.36
N ASP A 2 -3.59 14.21 18.50
CA ASP A 2 -3.34 13.28 17.41
C ASP A 2 -4.62 13.05 16.61
N GLY A 3 -4.52 13.11 15.28
CA GLY A 3 -5.57 12.64 14.40
C GLY A 3 -5.73 11.14 14.61
N VAL A 4 -6.54 10.73 15.57
CA VAL A 4 -6.69 9.32 15.95
C VAL A 4 -7.27 8.57 14.76
N ILE A 5 -6.43 7.74 14.13
CA ILE A 5 -6.87 6.71 13.19
C ILE A 5 -7.20 5.48 14.04
N GLU A 6 -8.47 5.12 14.05
CA GLU A 6 -8.94 3.92 14.73
C GLU A 6 -9.00 2.76 13.76
N ARG A 7 -8.54 1.59 14.22
CA ARG A 7 -8.55 0.35 13.45
C ARG A 7 -9.33 -0.70 14.26
N ARG A 8 -10.40 -1.24 13.67
CA ARG A 8 -11.37 -2.08 14.37
C ARG A 8 -11.69 -3.33 13.57
N SER A 9 -11.70 -4.48 14.24
CA SER A 9 -12.14 -5.77 13.67
C SER A 9 -13.40 -6.33 14.33
N GLY A 10 -13.69 -5.95 15.58
CA GLY A 10 -14.92 -6.34 16.28
C GLY A 10 -15.09 -7.85 16.40
N ASN A 11 -16.29 -8.35 16.11
CA ASN A 11 -16.65 -9.78 16.10
C ASN A 11 -16.60 -10.42 14.70
N LEU A 12 -15.90 -9.80 13.74
CA LEU A 12 -15.68 -10.36 12.40
C LEU A 12 -14.53 -11.39 12.42
N HIS A 13 -14.43 -12.19 11.36
CA HIS A 13 -13.38 -13.20 11.25
C HIS A 13 -11.96 -12.58 11.31
N PRO A 14 -10.93 -13.35 11.72
CA PRO A 14 -9.55 -12.90 11.67
C PRO A 14 -9.09 -12.52 10.26
N THR A 15 -8.11 -11.63 10.17
CA THR A 15 -7.53 -11.12 8.92
C THR A 15 -6.03 -11.42 8.89
N SER A 16 -5.39 -11.24 7.74
CA SER A 16 -3.93 -11.38 7.58
C SER A 16 -3.15 -10.13 8.01
N GLY A 17 -3.51 -9.54 9.17
CA GLY A 17 -2.81 -8.39 9.78
C GLY A 17 -3.51 -7.02 9.64
N TYR A 18 -4.47 -6.89 8.71
CA TYR A 18 -5.24 -5.66 8.50
C TYR A 18 -6.48 -5.58 9.40
N HIS A 19 -7.13 -4.42 9.53
CA HIS A 19 -8.41 -4.32 10.26
C HIS A 19 -9.58 -4.15 9.30
N HIS A 20 -10.73 -4.76 9.63
CA HIS A 20 -11.93 -4.67 8.79
C HIS A 20 -12.42 -3.23 8.59
N VAL A 21 -12.24 -2.38 9.59
CA VAL A 21 -12.70 -0.99 9.58
C VAL A 21 -11.55 -0.08 10.00
N THR A 22 -11.33 0.98 9.22
CA THR A 22 -10.51 2.13 9.62
C THR A 22 -11.38 3.37 9.68
N ILE A 23 -11.31 4.10 10.79
CA ILE A 23 -12.03 5.35 11.02
C ILE A 23 -10.99 6.44 11.22
N ALA A 24 -11.09 7.51 10.43
CA ALA A 24 -10.27 8.70 10.60
C ALA A 24 -11.16 9.89 10.95
N ASN A 25 -10.67 10.74 11.85
CA ASN A 25 -11.33 11.99 12.18
C ASN A 25 -11.42 12.92 10.95
N PRO A 26 -12.36 13.88 10.94
CA PRO A 26 -12.43 14.89 9.89
C PRO A 26 -11.09 15.61 9.70
N GLY A 27 -10.64 15.74 8.45
CA GLY A 27 -9.33 16.29 8.12
C GLY A 27 -9.07 16.24 6.62
N ARG A 28 -7.83 16.56 6.22
CA ARG A 28 -7.42 16.41 4.82
C ARG A 28 -7.05 14.96 4.53
N LEU A 29 -7.33 14.52 3.32
CA LEU A 29 -6.90 13.21 2.82
C LEU A 29 -5.90 13.42 1.68
N ALA A 30 -4.88 12.56 1.64
CA ALA A 30 -4.01 12.38 0.49
C ALA A 30 -4.41 11.08 -0.22
N PHE A 31 -4.68 11.19 -1.51
CA PHE A 31 -4.92 10.06 -2.40
C PHE A 31 -3.66 9.87 -3.24
N LEU A 32 -2.93 8.79 -2.99
CA LEU A 32 -1.73 8.48 -3.75
C LEU A 32 -2.13 7.69 -5.00
N ALA A 33 -1.57 8.06 -6.15
CA ALA A 33 -1.63 7.20 -7.33
C ALA A 33 -0.94 5.86 -7.04
N GLY A 34 -1.28 4.82 -7.82
CA GLY A 34 -0.65 3.50 -7.72
C GLY A 34 0.87 3.60 -7.82
N GLN A 35 1.56 3.19 -6.77
CA GLN A 35 3.01 3.07 -6.73
C GLN A 35 3.40 1.74 -7.33
N MET A 36 4.44 1.74 -8.13
CA MET A 36 4.82 0.61 -8.98
C MET A 36 6.34 0.55 -9.13
N PRO A 37 6.91 -0.60 -9.54
CA PRO A 37 8.35 -0.83 -9.58
C PRO A 37 9.01 -0.23 -10.84
N MET A 38 8.83 1.07 -11.06
CA MET A 38 9.44 1.77 -12.20
C MET A 38 10.88 2.22 -11.87
N ASP A 39 11.71 2.46 -12.87
CA ASP A 39 12.97 3.19 -12.69
C ASP A 39 12.72 4.69 -12.43
N GLU A 40 13.75 5.43 -12.03
CA GLU A 40 13.64 6.87 -11.75
C GLU A 40 13.31 7.72 -12.98
N THR A 41 13.53 7.18 -14.19
CA THR A 41 13.21 7.86 -15.45
C THR A 41 11.76 7.67 -15.88
N GLY A 42 11.06 6.71 -15.29
CA GLY A 42 9.71 6.33 -15.69
C GLY A 42 9.66 5.42 -16.92
N THR A 43 10.79 4.82 -17.33
CA THR A 43 10.89 4.17 -18.65
C THR A 43 10.77 2.65 -18.57
N GLN A 44 11.31 2.03 -17.52
CA GLN A 44 11.35 0.57 -17.40
C GLN A 44 10.94 0.07 -16.02
N VAL A 45 10.28 -1.09 -16.00
CA VAL A 45 10.04 -1.85 -14.78
C VAL A 45 11.35 -2.45 -14.27
N VAL A 46 11.61 -2.25 -12.99
CA VAL A 46 12.76 -2.78 -12.26
C VAL A 46 12.38 -4.11 -11.60
N GLY A 47 13.17 -5.16 -11.86
CA GLY A 47 12.90 -6.50 -11.31
C GLY A 47 11.96 -7.34 -12.18
N VAL A 48 12.17 -7.35 -13.49
CA VAL A 48 11.47 -8.24 -14.43
C VAL A 48 11.50 -9.68 -13.90
N ASP A 49 10.33 -10.33 -13.91
CA ASP A 49 10.09 -11.69 -13.38
C ASP A 49 10.40 -11.90 -11.88
N ASP A 50 10.71 -10.85 -11.13
CA ASP A 50 10.99 -10.92 -9.69
C ASP A 50 9.99 -10.08 -8.89
N LEU A 51 8.92 -10.75 -8.43
CA LEU A 51 7.87 -10.12 -7.63
C LEU A 51 8.41 -9.52 -6.32
N ASP A 52 9.38 -10.14 -5.65
CA ASP A 52 9.89 -9.61 -4.38
C ASP A 52 10.70 -8.34 -4.60
N ARG A 53 11.54 -8.34 -5.65
CA ARG A 53 12.27 -7.13 -6.05
C ARG A 53 11.32 -6.00 -6.43
N GLN A 54 10.25 -6.31 -7.16
CA GLN A 54 9.24 -5.32 -7.54
C GLN A 54 8.47 -4.76 -6.34
N VAL A 55 8.14 -5.60 -5.36
CA VAL A 55 7.58 -5.13 -4.08
C VAL A 55 8.55 -4.17 -3.40
N ASP A 56 9.84 -4.50 -3.34
CA ASP A 56 10.83 -3.63 -2.69
C ASP A 56 10.96 -2.25 -3.35
N VAL A 57 10.98 -2.17 -4.69
CA VAL A 57 10.98 -0.86 -5.40
C VAL A 57 9.69 -0.10 -5.12
N THR A 58 8.55 -0.80 -5.14
CA THR A 58 7.24 -0.20 -4.88
C THR A 58 7.17 0.38 -3.47
N VAL A 59 7.79 -0.28 -2.48
CA VAL A 59 7.94 0.23 -1.11
C VAL A 59 8.73 1.54 -1.09
N GLU A 60 9.89 1.59 -1.77
CA GLU A 60 10.72 2.80 -1.85
C GLU A 60 9.95 3.98 -2.46
N HIS A 61 9.21 3.74 -3.55
CA HIS A 61 8.36 4.75 -4.19
C HIS A 61 7.22 5.22 -3.30
N THR A 62 6.60 4.28 -2.58
CA THR A 62 5.52 4.58 -1.64
C THR A 62 5.99 5.44 -0.48
N GLN A 63 7.19 5.19 0.05
CA GLN A 63 7.78 6.06 1.07
C GLN A 63 7.99 7.49 0.56
N LYS A 64 8.51 7.64 -0.67
CA LYS A 64 8.70 8.96 -1.31
C LYS A 64 7.34 9.66 -1.51
N ALA A 65 6.32 8.95 -1.98
CA ALA A 65 4.98 9.49 -2.21
C ALA A 65 4.30 9.94 -0.91
N LEU A 66 4.39 9.14 0.16
CA LEU A 66 3.90 9.51 1.49
C LEU A 66 4.63 10.76 2.01
N ALA A 67 5.96 10.83 1.85
CA ALA A 67 6.75 11.99 2.27
C ALA A 67 6.36 13.27 1.53
N ILE A 68 6.10 13.21 0.21
CA ILE A 68 5.60 14.35 -0.57
C ILE A 68 4.25 14.83 -0.03
N ALA A 69 3.38 13.90 0.37
CA ALA A 69 2.09 14.24 0.97
C ALA A 69 2.20 14.76 2.42
N GLY A 70 3.38 14.69 3.05
CA GLY A 70 3.57 14.98 4.47
C GLY A 70 2.95 13.91 5.39
N ALA A 71 2.88 12.67 4.92
CA ALA A 71 2.33 11.51 5.63
C ALA A 71 3.42 10.48 5.95
N ARG A 72 3.10 9.59 6.89
CA ARG A 72 3.87 8.39 7.21
C ARG A 72 2.99 7.14 7.02
N PRO A 73 3.57 5.93 7.00
CA PRO A 73 2.79 4.69 6.87
C PRO A 73 1.69 4.54 7.93
N GLU A 74 1.89 5.05 9.15
CA GLU A 74 0.89 4.99 10.23
C GLU A 74 -0.36 5.84 9.94
N ASP A 75 -0.23 6.83 9.04
CA ASP A 75 -1.26 7.78 8.68
C ASP A 75 -2.18 7.23 7.55
N VAL A 76 -1.84 6.07 7.00
CA VAL A 76 -2.62 5.39 5.95
C VAL A 76 -3.93 4.88 6.53
N VAL A 77 -5.03 5.18 5.84
CA VAL A 77 -6.40 4.77 6.21
C VAL A 77 -6.95 3.66 5.31
N ARG A 78 -6.37 3.50 4.11
CA ARG A 78 -6.75 2.45 3.16
C ARG A 78 -5.54 2.02 2.33
N SER A 79 -5.41 0.71 2.10
CA SER A 79 -4.48 0.17 1.10
C SER A 79 -5.18 -0.75 0.10
N VAL A 80 -4.77 -0.69 -1.16
CA VAL A 80 -5.23 -1.61 -2.20
C VAL A 80 -4.00 -2.14 -2.93
N VAL A 81 -3.86 -3.45 -2.98
CA VAL A 81 -2.76 -4.14 -3.65
C VAL A 81 -3.29 -4.89 -4.86
N TYR A 82 -2.69 -4.63 -6.01
CA TYR A 82 -2.96 -5.36 -7.24
C TYR A 82 -1.74 -6.21 -7.58
N VAL A 83 -1.96 -7.49 -7.88
CA VAL A 83 -0.89 -8.44 -8.18
C VAL A 83 -1.24 -9.19 -9.46
N VAL A 84 -0.32 -9.23 -10.43
CA VAL A 84 -0.42 -10.13 -11.58
C VAL A 84 0.08 -11.50 -11.14
N GLY A 85 -0.77 -12.51 -11.27
CA GLY A 85 -0.43 -13.89 -10.91
C GLY A 85 -1.56 -14.61 -10.20
N ASP A 86 -1.20 -15.72 -9.57
CA ASP A 86 -2.12 -16.55 -8.80
C ASP A 86 -2.26 -16.07 -7.34
N GLN A 87 -3.05 -16.82 -6.56
CA GLN A 87 -3.27 -16.53 -5.15
C GLN A 87 -1.98 -16.63 -4.32
N ALA A 88 -1.01 -17.47 -4.71
CA ALA A 88 0.25 -17.61 -3.99
C ALA A 88 1.14 -16.39 -4.21
N ALA A 89 1.21 -15.87 -5.45
CA ALA A 89 1.85 -14.61 -5.76
C ALA A 89 1.22 -13.44 -4.97
N ALA A 90 -0.12 -13.38 -4.94
CA ALA A 90 -0.84 -12.36 -4.18
C ALA A 90 -0.50 -12.41 -2.67
N ALA A 91 -0.51 -13.61 -2.07
CA ALA A 91 -0.14 -13.79 -0.66
C ALA A 91 1.32 -13.41 -0.38
N ARG A 92 2.25 -13.78 -1.27
CA ARG A 92 3.67 -13.43 -1.16
C ARG A 92 3.88 -11.91 -1.17
N ALA A 93 3.25 -11.20 -2.12
CA ALA A 93 3.33 -9.75 -2.17
C ALA A 93 2.76 -9.09 -0.92
N TRP A 94 1.60 -9.57 -0.44
CA TRP A 94 0.99 -9.07 0.79
C TRP A 94 1.92 -9.19 2.00
N HIS A 95 2.49 -10.37 2.23
CA HIS A 95 3.40 -10.60 3.34
C HIS A 95 4.65 -9.72 3.25
N ARG A 96 5.25 -9.62 2.06
CA ARG A 96 6.46 -8.82 1.88
C ARG A 96 6.21 -7.33 2.10
N PHE A 97 5.07 -6.80 1.67
CA PHE A 97 4.68 -5.43 2.01
C PHE A 97 4.45 -5.24 3.52
N ALA A 98 3.72 -6.15 4.16
CA ALA A 98 3.41 -6.08 5.59
C ALA A 98 4.68 -6.15 6.48
N GLU A 99 5.72 -6.83 6.02
CA GLU A 99 7.02 -6.97 6.71
C GLU A 99 8.02 -5.85 6.36
N SER A 100 7.69 -4.99 5.39
CA SER A 100 8.56 -3.90 4.93
C SER A 100 8.53 -2.66 5.83
N SER A 101 9.31 -1.66 5.46
CA SER A 101 9.33 -0.33 6.11
C SER A 101 8.00 0.45 6.04
N ILE A 102 7.05 0.01 5.21
CA ILE A 102 5.69 0.59 5.16
C ILE A 102 4.63 -0.32 5.79
N GLY A 103 5.03 -1.36 6.52
CA GLY A 103 4.12 -2.38 7.08
C GLY A 103 2.95 -1.82 7.91
N ALA A 104 3.14 -0.67 8.57
CA ALA A 104 2.06 0.00 9.32
C ALA A 104 0.86 0.38 8.42
N ALA A 105 1.08 0.65 7.13
CA ALA A 105 0.02 0.93 6.16
C ALA A 105 -0.93 -0.27 5.94
N PHE A 106 -0.43 -1.49 6.17
CA PHE A 106 -1.15 -2.75 5.98
C PHE A 106 -1.93 -3.18 7.23
N THR A 107 -1.97 -2.32 8.25
CA THR A 107 -2.83 -2.51 9.43
C THR A 107 -4.22 -1.89 9.25
N SER A 108 -4.40 -1.00 8.27
CA SER A 108 -5.64 -0.28 8.00
C SER A 108 -6.63 -1.12 7.17
N ALA A 109 -7.72 -0.54 6.68
CA ALA A 109 -8.65 -1.24 5.81
C ALA A 109 -7.95 -1.57 4.48
N SER A 110 -7.98 -2.83 4.06
CA SER A 110 -7.16 -3.28 2.94
C SER A 110 -7.91 -4.20 1.98
N THR A 111 -7.47 -4.18 0.72
CA THR A 111 -7.91 -5.14 -0.30
C THR A 111 -6.72 -5.65 -1.09
N LEU A 112 -6.72 -6.95 -1.40
CA LEU A 112 -5.72 -7.62 -2.23
C LEU A 112 -6.44 -8.25 -3.42
N LEU A 113 -5.98 -7.95 -4.63
CA LEU A 113 -6.57 -8.44 -5.87
C LEU A 113 -5.53 -9.14 -6.73
N GLY A 114 -5.91 -10.30 -7.27
CA GLY A 114 -5.26 -10.86 -8.46
C GLY A 114 -5.84 -10.19 -9.70
N VAL A 115 -4.98 -9.65 -10.57
CA VAL A 115 -5.38 -8.98 -11.81
C VAL A 115 -4.73 -9.63 -13.03
N ALA A 116 -5.37 -9.49 -14.20
CA ALA A 116 -4.87 -10.09 -15.43
C ALA A 116 -3.64 -9.34 -16.01
N ALA A 117 -3.56 -8.03 -15.75
CA ALA A 117 -2.47 -7.17 -16.20
C ALA A 117 -2.46 -5.86 -15.41
N LEU A 118 -1.34 -5.14 -15.47
CA LEU A 118 -1.16 -3.79 -14.93
C LEU A 118 -0.78 -2.81 -16.05
N GLY A 119 -0.48 -1.57 -15.69
CA GLY A 119 -0.28 -0.47 -16.65
C GLY A 119 0.95 -0.62 -17.55
N PHE A 120 1.95 -1.41 -17.14
CA PHE A 120 3.20 -1.57 -17.87
C PHE A 120 3.53 -3.04 -18.15
N PRO A 121 4.21 -3.34 -19.27
CA PRO A 121 4.84 -4.65 -19.48
C PRO A 121 5.75 -5.01 -18.30
N ASP A 122 5.80 -6.29 -17.97
CA ASP A 122 6.64 -6.86 -16.90
C ASP A 122 6.29 -6.40 -15.47
N GLN A 123 5.27 -5.54 -15.30
CA GLN A 123 4.78 -5.12 -13.99
C GLN A 123 3.94 -6.23 -13.34
N LEU A 124 4.34 -6.64 -12.14
CA LEU A 124 3.71 -7.70 -11.37
C LEU A 124 2.94 -7.18 -10.15
N VAL A 125 3.20 -5.95 -9.70
CA VAL A 125 2.57 -5.39 -8.50
C VAL A 125 2.30 -3.89 -8.64
N GLU A 126 1.22 -3.43 -7.99
CA GLU A 126 0.90 -2.02 -7.80
C GLU A 126 0.25 -1.80 -6.43
N LEU A 127 0.62 -0.71 -5.76
CA LEU A 127 0.11 -0.34 -4.43
C LEU A 127 -0.53 1.05 -4.45
N GLU A 128 -1.83 1.10 -4.16
CA GLU A 128 -2.58 2.35 -3.99
C GLU A 128 -2.86 2.60 -2.50
N LEU A 129 -2.58 3.81 -2.02
CA LEU A 129 -2.81 4.20 -0.63
C LEU A 129 -3.66 5.48 -0.54
N THR A 130 -4.52 5.52 0.48
CA THR A 130 -5.12 6.76 0.97
C THR A 130 -4.62 7.03 2.38
N ALA A 131 -4.18 8.25 2.67
CA ALA A 131 -3.70 8.66 3.98
C ALA A 131 -4.49 9.85 4.54
N ALA A 132 -4.71 9.85 5.86
CA ALA A 132 -5.22 11.02 6.56
C ALA A 132 -4.04 11.93 6.93
N LEU A 133 -4.12 13.20 6.58
CA LEU A 133 -3.04 14.14 6.86
C LEU A 133 -3.27 14.83 8.21
N PRO A 134 -2.19 15.09 8.96
CA PRO A 134 -2.29 15.92 10.15
C PRO A 134 -2.82 17.32 9.81
N PRO A 135 -3.43 18.02 10.79
CA PRO A 135 -3.78 19.42 10.64
C PRO A 135 -2.55 20.23 10.21
N VAL A 136 -2.76 21.22 9.33
CA VAL A 136 -1.70 22.20 9.05
C VAL A 136 -1.50 22.99 10.34
N ALA A 137 -0.25 23.08 10.80
CA ALA A 137 0.12 23.92 11.93
C ALA A 137 -0.06 25.42 11.59
#